data_AF-A0A7I7SQX2-F1
#
_entry.id   AF-A0A7I7SQX2-F1
#
_cell.length_a   1.000
_cell.length_b   1.000
_cell.length_c   1.000
_cell.angle_alpha   90.00
_cell.angle_beta   90.00
_cell.angle_gamma   90.00
#
_symmetry.space_group_name_H-M   'P 1'
#
loop_
_entity.id
_entity.type
_entity.pdbx_description
1 polymer ?
#
loop_
_entity_poly.entity_id
_entity_poly.type
_entity_poly.pdbx_seq_one_letter_code
_entity_poly.pdbx_strand_id
1 'polypeptide(L)'
;MCRPLRQTDNAPADVVAAAARRAPSGGNMQPWNREAHNDSVTVELDPNCTSTMDVAYRASAVPIAAATYNARRRRIASGRTLG
;
A
#
# COMPACT_ATOMS: atom_id res chain seq x y z
N MET A 1 8.37 -9.23 11.34
CA MET A 1 8.62 -8.21 10.28
C MET A 1 7.57 -8.40 9.21
N CYS A 2 7.00 -7.32 8.68
CA CYS A 2 6.04 -7.39 7.59
C CYS A 2 6.70 -7.93 6.32
N ARG A 3 5.97 -8.72 5.52
CA ARG A 3 6.54 -9.43 4.38
C ARG A 3 7.11 -8.43 3.35
N PRO A 4 8.30 -8.69 2.77
CA PRO A 4 8.83 -7.84 1.72
C PRO A 4 7.98 -7.91 0.45
N LEU A 5 8.03 -6.84 -0.34
CA LEU A 5 7.31 -6.68 -1.61
C LEU A 5 7.64 -7.82 -2.58
N ARG A 6 6.62 -8.37 -3.23
CA ARG A 6 6.80 -9.06 -4.52
C ARG A 6 6.74 -7.99 -5.60
N GLN A 7 7.90 -7.66 -6.19
CA GLN A 7 7.97 -6.86 -7.41
C GLN A 7 8.00 -7.83 -8.60
N THR A 8 7.06 -7.67 -9.53
CA THR A 8 7.16 -8.23 -10.87
C THR A 8 7.56 -7.07 -11.79
N ASP A 9 8.72 -7.16 -12.44
CA ASP A 9 9.40 -6.06 -13.13
C ASP A 9 8.46 -5.22 -14.02
N ASN A 10 7.99 -4.06 -13.52
CA ASN A 10 7.20 -3.10 -14.30
C ASN A 10 7.31 -1.67 -13.75
N ALA A 11 8.08 -0.83 -14.46
CA ALA A 11 8.46 0.52 -14.02
C ALA A 11 7.31 1.48 -13.66
N PRO A 12 6.15 1.52 -14.37
CA PRO A 12 5.03 2.38 -14.00
C PRO A 12 4.34 1.96 -12.69
N ALA A 13 4.15 0.66 -12.48
CA ALA A 13 3.53 0.12 -11.28
C ALA A 13 4.41 0.32 -10.05
N ASP A 14 5.74 0.28 -10.23
CA ASP A 14 6.71 0.55 -9.17
C ASP A 14 6.59 1.98 -8.61
N VAL A 15 6.33 2.98 -9.46
CA VAL A 15 6.18 4.37 -8.97
C VAL A 15 4.89 4.54 -8.17
N VAL A 16 3.82 3.86 -8.57
CA VAL A 16 2.54 3.85 -7.85
C VAL A 16 2.69 3.11 -6.52
N ALA A 17 3.34 1.95 -6.51
CA ALA A 17 3.65 1.18 -5.31
C ALA A 17 4.59 1.95 -4.35
N ALA A 18 5.54 2.72 -4.89
CA ALA A 18 6.40 3.61 -4.11
C ALA A 18 5.62 4.75 -3.43
N ALA A 19 4.57 5.27 -4.07
CA ALA A 19 3.69 6.26 -3.44
C ALA A 19 2.89 5.64 -2.29
N ALA A 20 2.34 4.43 -2.47
CA ALA A 20 1.67 3.69 -1.41
C ALA A 20 2.57 3.48 -0.18
N ARG A 21 3.87 3.24 -0.40
CA ARG A 21 4.91 3.14 0.66
C ARG A 21 5.06 4.35 1.56
N ARG A 22 4.74 5.52 1.07
CA ARG A 22 4.94 6.76 1.82
C ARG A 22 3.72 7.13 2.67
N ALA A 23 2.70 6.28 2.73
CA ALA A 23 1.57 6.53 3.58
C ALA A 23 1.97 6.53 5.06
N PRO A 24 1.40 7.45 5.87
CA PRO A 24 1.59 7.42 7.31
C PRO A 24 0.96 6.16 7.90
N SER A 25 1.57 5.60 8.94
CA SER A 25 1.01 4.48 9.70
C SER A 25 1.34 4.60 11.19
N GLY A 26 0.41 4.17 12.04
CA GLY A 26 0.61 4.15 13.49
C GLY A 26 1.85 3.32 13.86
N GLY A 27 2.75 3.89 14.67
CA GLY A 27 4.01 3.23 15.03
C GLY A 27 4.93 2.90 13.83
N ASN A 28 4.69 3.50 12.66
CA ASN A 28 5.35 3.16 11.40
C ASN A 28 5.25 1.66 11.02
N MET A 29 4.18 0.99 11.50
CA MET A 29 4.02 -0.46 11.41
C MET A 29 3.74 -0.95 9.99
N GLN A 30 3.17 -0.09 9.13
CA GLN A 30 2.87 -0.39 7.73
C GLN A 30 2.14 -1.73 7.56
N PRO A 31 0.89 -1.84 8.06
CA PRO A 31 0.17 -3.10 8.26
C PRO A 31 -0.39 -3.69 6.96
N TRP A 32 0.39 -3.63 5.87
CA TRP A 32 -0.09 -3.98 4.54
C TRP A 32 0.89 -4.86 3.77
N ASN A 33 0.33 -5.79 3.00
CA ASN A 33 0.98 -6.41 1.87
C ASN A 33 0.69 -5.59 0.61
N ARG A 34 1.66 -5.56 -0.31
CA ARG A 34 1.50 -4.87 -1.58
C ARG A 34 2.06 -5.70 -2.72
N GLU A 35 1.27 -5.76 -3.78
CA GLU A 35 1.61 -6.42 -5.03
C GLU A 35 1.41 -5.41 -6.16
N ALA A 36 2.38 -5.34 -7.07
CA ALA A 36 2.37 -4.44 -8.21
C ALA A 36 2.41 -5.28 -9.48
N HIS A 37 1.35 -5.17 -10.28
CA HIS A 37 1.25 -5.78 -11.61
C HIS A 37 1.25 -4.70 -12.69
N ASN A 38 1.27 -5.12 -13.96
CA ASN A 38 1.39 -4.22 -15.09
C ASN A 38 0.42 -3.03 -15.04
N ASP A 39 -0.82 -3.33 -14.64
CA ASP A 39 -1.94 -2.40 -14.67
C ASP A 39 -2.66 -2.29 -13.32
N SER A 40 -2.06 -2.75 -12.23
CA SER A 40 -2.70 -2.69 -10.91
C SER A 40 -1.70 -2.64 -9.76
N VAL A 41 -2.12 -2.01 -8.66
CA VAL A 41 -1.42 -2.06 -7.38
C VAL A 41 -2.44 -2.48 -6.33
N THR A 42 -2.19 -3.61 -5.69
CA THR A 42 -3.00 -4.14 -4.60
C THR A 42 -2.38 -3.71 -3.28
N VAL A 43 -3.21 -3.22 -2.36
CA VAL A 43 -2.84 -2.94 -0.96
C VAL A 43 -3.80 -3.74 -0.10
N GLU A 44 -3.28 -4.74 0.60
CA GLU A 44 -4.08 -5.64 1.43
C GLU A 44 -3.59 -5.56 2.88
N LEU A 45 -4.51 -5.70 3.84
CA LEU A 45 -4.15 -5.82 5.25
C LEU A 45 -3.27 -7.06 5.47
N ASP A 46 -2.14 -6.92 6.15
CA ASP A 46 -1.38 -8.06 6.67
C ASP A 46 -1.74 -8.26 8.15
N PRO A 47 -2.51 -9.32 8.50
CA PRO A 47 -2.93 -9.56 9.89
C PRO A 47 -1.75 -9.79 10.85
N ASN A 48 -0.56 -10.11 10.32
CA ASN A 48 0.65 -10.33 11.11
C ASN A 48 1.39 -9.01 11.43
N CYS A 49 0.98 -7.90 10.81
CA CYS A 49 1.60 -6.59 10.98
C CYS A 49 0.69 -5.68 11.81
N THR A 50 0.42 -6.10 13.05
CA THR A 50 -0.51 -5.42 13.96
C THR A 50 0.18 -5.08 15.30
N SER A 51 -0.45 -4.21 16.10
CA SER A 51 0.03 -3.81 17.43
C SER A 51 -1.08 -3.95 18.46
N THR A 52 -0.73 -3.86 19.75
CA THR A 52 -1.73 -3.84 20.84
C THR A 52 -2.71 -2.67 20.73
N MET A 53 -2.33 -1.58 20.05
CA MET A 53 -3.23 -0.43 19.78
C MET A 53 -4.22 -0.72 18.64
N ASP A 54 -3.96 -1.74 17.82
CA ASP A 54 -4.79 -2.09 16.67
C ASP A 54 -5.90 -3.07 17.04
N VAL A 55 -6.90 -2.53 17.73
CA VAL A 55 -8.06 -3.29 18.17
C VAL A 55 -8.92 -3.68 16.97
N ALA A 56 -9.07 -4.98 16.74
CA ALA A 56 -9.88 -5.55 15.65
C ALA A 56 -9.57 -4.93 14.27
N TYR A 57 -8.29 -4.65 14.01
CA TYR A 57 -7.77 -4.07 12.75
C TYR A 57 -8.27 -2.67 12.39
N ARG A 58 -8.93 -1.99 13.34
CA ARG A 58 -9.49 -0.64 13.11
C ARG A 58 -8.39 0.40 12.96
N ALA A 59 -7.32 0.28 13.75
CA ALA A 59 -6.19 1.19 13.62
C ALA A 59 -5.41 0.91 12.33
N SER A 60 -5.45 -0.33 11.81
CA SER A 60 -4.85 -0.70 10.52
C SER A 60 -5.66 -0.24 9.30
N ALA A 61 -6.98 -0.06 9.42
CA ALA A 61 -7.82 0.41 8.32
C ALA A 61 -7.42 1.82 7.81
N VAL A 62 -7.02 2.72 8.71
CA VAL A 62 -6.57 4.08 8.37
C VAL A 62 -5.31 4.09 7.49
N PRO A 63 -4.19 3.43 7.89
CA PRO A 63 -3.01 3.31 7.05
C PRO A 63 -3.30 2.63 5.70
N ILE A 64 -4.14 1.59 5.65
CA ILE A 64 -4.56 0.93 4.40
C ILE A 64 -5.23 1.93 3.45
N ALA A 65 -6.15 2.75 3.97
CA ALA A 65 -6.82 3.79 3.19
C ALA A 65 -5.82 4.87 2.71
N ALA A 66 -4.88 5.28 3.56
CA ALA A 66 -3.85 6.26 3.21
C ALA A 66 -2.90 5.74 2.10
N ALA A 67 -2.49 4.47 2.18
CA ALA A 67 -1.67 3.82 1.16
C ALA A 67 -2.39 3.76 -0.19
N THR A 68 -3.67 3.36 -0.18
CA THR A 68 -4.53 3.33 -1.38
C THR A 68 -4.72 4.73 -1.97
N TYR A 69 -4.92 5.74 -1.14
CA TYR A 69 -5.05 7.13 -1.59
C TYR A 69 -3.77 7.64 -2.27
N ASN A 70 -2.61 7.41 -1.67
CA ASN A 70 -1.33 7.80 -2.26
C ASN A 70 -1.07 7.12 -3.60
N ALA A 71 -1.37 5.82 -3.71
CA ALA A 71 -1.30 5.08 -4.97
C ALA A 71 -2.20 5.72 -6.04
N ARG A 72 -3.46 5.99 -5.69
CA ARG A 72 -4.43 6.61 -6.61
C ARG A 72 -3.98 8.00 -7.06
N ARG A 73 -3.50 8.85 -6.14
CA ARG A 73 -2.97 10.18 -6.48
C ARG A 73 -1.78 10.08 -7.44
N ARG A 74 -0.87 9.13 -7.23
CA ARG A 74 0.27 8.94 -8.13
C ARG A 74 -0.16 8.45 -9.51
N ARG A 75 -1.13 7.52 -9.59
CA ARG A 75 -1.72 7.04 -10.85
C ARG A 75 -2.30 8.20 -11.68
N ILE A 76 -3.09 9.05 -11.04
CA ILE A 76 -3.69 10.23 -11.69
C ILE A 76 -2.58 11.18 -12.16
N ALA A 77 -1.58 11.46 -11.32
CA ALA A 77 -0.46 12.33 -11.69
C ALA A 77 0.39 11.79 -12.85
N SER A 78 0.41 10.46 -13.06
CA SER A 78 1.07 9.84 -14.22
C SER A 78 0.22 9.84 -15.50
N GLY A 79 -1.01 10.37 -15.48
CA GLY A 79 -1.87 10.47 -16.67
C GLY A 79 -2.39 9.14 -17.21
N ARG A 80 -2.36 8.07 -16.41
CA ARG A 80 -2.71 6.71 -16.84
C ARG A 80 -3.98 6.25 -16.14
N THR A 81 -5.11 6.25 -16.84
CA THR A 81 -6.36 5.64 -16.36
C THR A 81 -6.27 4.14 -16.63
N LEU A 82 -6.20 3.34 -15.58
CA LEU A 82 -6.31 1.89 -15.69
C LEU A 82 -7.81 1.61 -15.88
N GLY A 83 -8.15 1.18 -17.09
CA GLY A 83 -9.44 0.56 -17.40
C GLY A 83 -9.40 -0.91 -17.03
#